data_AF-X5MED3-F1
#
_entry.id   AF-X5MED3-F1
#
_cell.length_a   1.000
_cell.length_b   1.000
_cell.length_c   1.000
_cell.angle_alpha   90.00
_cell.angle_beta   90.00
_cell.angle_gamma   90.00
#
_symmetry.space_group_name_H-M   'P 1'
#
loop_
_entity.id
_entity.type
_entity.pdbx_description
1 polymer ?
#
loop_
_entity_poly.entity_id
_entity_poly.type
_entity_poly.pdbx_seq_one_letter_code
_entity_poly.pdbx_strand_id
1 'polypeptide(L)'
;MPMSLCRAAPFLVLMAAFLPACAQADDLASDANAGAATSPVSFGQLALNPSDADDTLRAPAGDSTLSYRGGLVVRSDDNAFGGISGLIVSADGSSLMAITDTGYWLTASLMYEANTLSGIGSLTLAPMLDPDGQSVAGNKRQGDAEAMTLLADGRIAVSFERNHRVWAYDVSTDGFEATAQPIIISPDLKDAVNNKGLEALASLPDGSLLAMTEGTMVAEDQIKGWRVSSAATAEVSLRRIAPFDLTDIALLPSGDLLTLERRFSTLGGVGAQIRRIKADALEEGAPLDGDILYRSTAGQTVDNMEGISIRTAPDGRTFVYVVSDDNFNPLQRTLLLMFELHEGATPN
;
A
#
# COMPACT_ATOMS: atom_id res chain seq x y z
N MET A 1 -47.60 57.19 -23.87
CA MET A 1 -47.08 56.41 -22.72
C MET A 1 -45.99 55.50 -23.24
N PRO A 2 -44.70 55.79 -23.01
CA PRO A 2 -43.61 55.02 -23.60
C PRO A 2 -43.28 53.80 -22.71
N MET A 3 -43.23 52.61 -23.32
CA MET A 3 -42.67 51.42 -22.69
C MET A 3 -41.15 51.42 -22.82
N SER A 4 -40.51 51.17 -21.69
CA SER A 4 -39.06 51.22 -21.46
C SER A 4 -38.34 50.03 -22.10
N LEU A 5 -37.27 50.32 -22.83
CA LEU A 5 -36.27 49.35 -23.29
C LEU A 5 -35.39 48.92 -22.11
N CYS A 6 -35.43 47.64 -21.73
CA CYS A 6 -34.47 47.06 -20.80
C CYS A 6 -33.37 46.35 -21.60
N ARG A 7 -32.16 46.90 -21.58
CA ARG A 7 -30.94 46.29 -22.12
C ARG A 7 -30.46 45.21 -21.15
N ALA A 8 -30.37 43.95 -21.61
CA ALA A 8 -29.64 42.90 -20.92
C ALA A 8 -28.14 42.99 -21.26
N ALA A 9 -27.30 43.12 -20.24
CA ALA A 9 -25.84 43.01 -20.35
C ALA A 9 -25.42 41.53 -20.36
N PRO A 10 -24.35 41.15 -21.08
CA PRO A 10 -23.87 39.77 -21.07
C PRO A 10 -23.09 39.51 -19.77
N PHE A 11 -23.51 38.48 -19.04
CA PHE A 11 -22.75 37.91 -17.92
C PHE A 11 -21.52 37.20 -18.50
N LEU A 12 -20.34 37.76 -18.25
CA LEU A 12 -19.06 37.12 -18.52
C LEU A 12 -18.80 36.10 -17.41
N VAL A 13 -19.04 34.82 -17.68
CA VAL A 13 -18.66 33.74 -16.76
C VAL A 13 -17.15 33.54 -16.88
N LEU A 14 -16.41 34.03 -15.89
CA LEU A 14 -14.98 33.75 -15.74
C LEU A 14 -14.84 32.32 -15.23
N MET A 15 -14.58 31.35 -16.13
CA MET A 15 -14.13 30.02 -15.73
C MET A 15 -12.71 30.16 -15.15
N ALA A 16 -12.61 30.19 -13.83
CA ALA A 16 -11.34 29.98 -13.14
C ALA A 16 -10.98 28.50 -13.29
N ALA A 17 -9.98 28.21 -14.12
CA ALA A 17 -9.35 26.90 -14.17
C ALA A 17 -8.65 26.67 -12.82
N PHE A 18 -9.27 25.88 -11.95
CA PHE A 18 -8.59 25.30 -10.80
C PHE A 18 -7.68 24.18 -11.31
N LEU A 19 -6.38 24.47 -11.39
CA LEU A 19 -5.36 23.43 -11.46
C LEU A 19 -5.31 22.78 -10.07
N PRO A 20 -5.49 21.45 -9.92
CA PRO A 20 -5.25 20.80 -8.65
C PRO A 20 -3.74 20.88 -8.40
N ALA A 21 -3.35 21.48 -7.28
CA ALA A 21 -1.99 21.39 -6.79
C ALA A 21 -1.76 19.92 -6.38
N CYS A 22 -1.06 19.16 -7.21
CA CYS A 22 -0.49 17.89 -6.79
C CYS A 22 0.46 18.20 -5.64
N ALA A 23 0.14 17.73 -4.44
CA ALA A 23 1.12 17.63 -3.36
C ALA A 23 2.23 16.69 -3.85
N GLN A 24 3.40 17.25 -4.12
CA GLN A 24 4.57 16.47 -4.52
C GLN A 24 5.19 15.90 -3.25
N ALA A 25 5.28 14.57 -3.17
CA ALA A 25 5.99 13.84 -2.13
C ALA A 25 7.51 13.85 -2.44
N ASP A 26 8.08 15.06 -2.46
CA ASP A 26 9.53 15.24 -2.51
C ASP A 26 10.03 15.19 -1.05
N ASP A 27 10.94 14.27 -0.76
CA ASP A 27 11.54 13.96 0.56
C ASP A 27 10.71 13.11 1.54
N LEU A 28 10.62 11.81 1.26
CA LEU A 28 10.51 10.80 2.33
C LEU A 28 11.85 10.73 3.09
N ALA A 29 12.06 11.67 4.01
CA ALA A 29 13.10 11.75 5.04
C ALA A 29 14.53 11.32 4.59
N SER A 30 15.28 12.24 3.99
CA SER A 30 16.72 12.04 3.67
C SER A 30 17.67 12.35 4.84
N ASP A 31 17.20 13.02 5.90
CA ASP A 31 18.07 13.46 6.99
C ASP A 31 17.84 12.62 8.25
N ALA A 32 18.77 11.71 8.51
CA ALA A 32 18.74 10.79 9.65
C ALA A 32 18.71 11.54 11.00
N ASN A 33 17.62 11.37 11.75
CA ASN A 33 17.47 11.85 13.13
C ASN A 33 18.06 10.84 14.17
N ALA A 34 18.26 11.35 15.38
CA ALA A 34 18.92 10.67 16.51
C ALA A 34 18.14 9.44 17.02
N GLY A 35 18.34 8.29 16.39
CA GLY A 35 17.68 7.03 16.72
C GLY A 35 17.64 6.04 15.57
N ALA A 36 17.86 6.54 14.34
CA ALA A 36 18.01 5.72 13.15
C ALA A 36 19.39 5.05 13.10
N ALA A 37 19.42 3.74 12.87
CA ALA A 37 20.64 2.99 12.64
C ALA A 37 20.74 2.61 11.16
N THR A 38 21.83 2.98 10.50
CA THR A 38 22.15 2.43 9.18
C THR A 38 22.64 0.99 9.35
N SER A 39 22.00 0.06 8.64
CA SER A 39 22.26 -1.37 8.77
C SER A 39 22.84 -1.92 7.45
N PRO A 40 23.82 -2.83 7.51
CA PRO A 40 24.31 -3.51 6.33
C PRO A 40 23.18 -4.26 5.64
N VAL A 41 22.97 -4.00 4.34
CA VAL A 41 22.00 -4.72 3.51
C VAL A 41 22.73 -5.44 2.39
N SER A 42 22.31 -6.67 2.13
CA SER A 42 22.72 -7.45 0.97
C SER A 42 21.50 -7.88 0.18
N PHE A 43 21.68 -8.11 -1.11
CA PHE A 43 20.60 -8.54 -1.98
C PHE A 43 21.09 -9.51 -3.04
N GLY A 44 20.17 -10.34 -3.54
CA GLY A 44 20.36 -11.12 -4.76
C GLY A 44 19.27 -10.77 -5.77
N GLN A 45 19.62 -10.71 -7.05
CA GLN A 45 18.61 -10.59 -8.11
C GLN A 45 17.73 -11.84 -8.14
N LEU A 46 16.45 -11.62 -8.35
CA LEU A 46 15.44 -12.65 -8.47
C LEU A 46 14.77 -12.55 -9.84
N ALA A 47 14.47 -13.69 -10.44
CA ALA A 47 13.52 -13.78 -11.54
C ALA A 47 12.17 -14.23 -10.99
N LEU A 48 11.07 -13.61 -11.44
CA LEU A 48 9.74 -14.07 -11.06
C LEU A 48 9.53 -15.52 -11.52
N ASN A 49 9.83 -15.80 -12.78
CA ASN A 49 9.80 -17.14 -13.34
C ASN A 49 11.21 -17.52 -13.84
N PRO A 50 11.88 -18.53 -13.24
CA PRO A 50 13.21 -18.94 -13.69
C PRO A 50 13.28 -19.43 -15.15
N SER A 51 12.13 -19.78 -15.75
CA SER A 51 12.03 -20.19 -17.16
C SER A 51 11.70 -19.05 -18.12
N ASP A 52 11.32 -17.87 -17.61
CA ASP A 52 10.98 -16.68 -18.39
C ASP A 52 11.34 -15.41 -17.61
N ALA A 53 12.47 -14.80 -17.96
CA ALA A 53 12.98 -13.61 -17.27
C ALA A 53 12.14 -12.35 -17.53
N ASP A 54 11.37 -12.33 -18.63
CA ASP A 54 10.54 -11.19 -19.07
C ASP A 54 9.04 -11.45 -18.83
N ASP A 55 8.73 -12.27 -17.82
CA ASP A 55 7.38 -12.77 -17.53
C ASP A 55 6.37 -11.62 -17.52
N THR A 56 5.37 -11.73 -18.39
CA THR A 56 4.30 -10.76 -18.56
C THR A 56 2.98 -11.41 -18.20
N LEU A 57 2.42 -10.97 -17.09
CA LEU A 57 1.19 -11.49 -16.51
C LEU A 57 0.02 -10.77 -17.17
N ARG A 58 -0.85 -11.52 -17.85
CA ARG A 58 -2.04 -10.95 -18.50
C ARG A 58 -3.26 -11.18 -17.63
N ALA A 59 -4.04 -10.14 -17.39
CA ALA A 59 -5.34 -10.29 -16.77
C ALA A 59 -6.21 -11.25 -17.62
N PRO A 60 -7.02 -12.14 -17.03
CA PRO A 60 -7.90 -13.03 -17.78
C PRO A 60 -8.88 -12.28 -18.70
N ALA A 61 -9.30 -11.08 -18.30
CA ALA A 61 -10.14 -10.20 -19.11
C ALA A 61 -9.38 -9.60 -20.33
N GLY A 62 -8.05 -9.65 -20.33
CA GLY A 62 -7.20 -9.11 -21.39
C GLY A 62 -7.12 -7.59 -21.43
N ASP A 63 -7.67 -6.90 -20.42
CA ASP A 63 -7.78 -5.44 -20.33
C ASP A 63 -6.56 -4.79 -19.64
N SER A 64 -5.60 -5.57 -19.15
CA SER A 64 -4.38 -5.08 -18.53
C SER A 64 -3.30 -6.17 -18.45
N THR A 65 -2.04 -5.75 -18.30
CA THR A 65 -0.90 -6.64 -18.11
C THR A 65 0.09 -6.09 -17.08
N LEU A 66 0.66 -6.97 -16.25
CA LEU A 66 1.79 -6.66 -15.38
C LEU A 66 3.06 -7.25 -16.00
N SER A 67 3.93 -6.40 -16.52
CA SER A 67 5.24 -6.78 -17.04
C SER A 67 6.25 -6.80 -15.90
N TYR A 68 6.98 -7.89 -15.72
CA TYR A 68 8.03 -7.94 -14.71
C TYR A 68 9.15 -6.91 -15.00
N ARG A 69 9.57 -6.18 -13.96
CA ARG A 69 10.60 -5.14 -14.01
C ARG A 69 11.67 -5.35 -12.93
N GLY A 70 11.93 -6.60 -12.58
CA GLY A 70 13.00 -7.00 -11.68
C GLY A 70 12.52 -7.26 -10.26
N GLY A 71 13.38 -7.92 -9.49
CA GLY A 71 13.10 -8.27 -8.12
C GLY A 71 14.34 -8.66 -7.37
N LEU A 72 14.26 -8.55 -6.05
CA LEU A 72 15.37 -8.71 -5.13
C LEU A 72 14.96 -9.66 -4.02
N VAL A 73 15.89 -10.52 -3.60
CA VAL A 73 15.85 -11.15 -2.27
C VAL A 73 16.72 -10.30 -1.35
N VAL A 74 16.12 -9.61 -0.40
CA VAL A 74 16.79 -8.66 0.50
C VAL A 74 17.15 -9.37 1.81
N ARG A 75 18.33 -9.06 2.36
CA ARG A 75 18.82 -9.60 3.63
C ARG A 75 19.59 -8.54 4.42
N SER A 76 19.50 -8.63 5.73
CA SER A 76 20.31 -7.86 6.68
C SER A 76 20.66 -8.76 7.85
N ASP A 77 21.84 -8.55 8.45
CA ASP A 77 22.24 -9.20 9.71
C ASP A 77 21.74 -8.42 10.95
N ASP A 78 21.01 -7.32 10.74
CA ASP A 78 20.35 -6.58 11.81
C ASP A 78 19.16 -7.38 12.36
N ASN A 79 19.13 -7.59 13.68
CA ASN A 79 18.06 -8.34 14.33
C ASN A 79 16.69 -7.65 14.27
N ALA A 80 16.65 -6.34 13.97
CA ALA A 80 15.40 -5.61 13.76
C ALA A 80 14.91 -5.66 12.30
N PHE A 81 15.68 -6.23 11.37
CA PHE A 81 15.25 -6.44 9.99
C PHE A 81 14.43 -7.73 9.86
N GLY A 82 13.34 -7.65 9.11
CA GLY A 82 12.38 -8.74 8.91
C GLY A 82 10.97 -8.25 9.22
N GLY A 83 9.97 -9.12 9.09
CA GLY A 83 8.61 -8.77 9.52
C GLY A 83 7.93 -7.68 8.67
N ILE A 84 8.30 -7.49 7.40
CA ILE A 84 7.84 -6.33 6.62
C ILE A 84 6.38 -6.49 6.19
N SER A 85 5.49 -5.64 6.69
CA SER A 85 4.04 -5.74 6.43
C SER A 85 3.52 -4.76 5.37
N GLY A 86 4.14 -3.58 5.24
CA GLY A 86 3.68 -2.56 4.29
C GLY A 86 4.83 -1.71 3.74
N LEU A 87 4.63 -1.08 2.57
CA LEU A 87 5.61 -0.18 1.96
C LEU A 87 5.00 0.97 1.16
N ILE A 88 5.75 2.06 1.07
CA ILE A 88 5.53 3.19 0.15
C ILE A 88 6.84 3.45 -0.59
N VAL A 89 6.78 3.48 -1.92
CA VAL A 89 7.90 3.91 -2.76
C VAL A 89 7.77 5.40 -3.05
N SER A 90 8.88 6.14 -2.97
CA SER A 90 8.91 7.57 -3.26
C SER A 90 8.43 7.88 -4.69
N ALA A 91 7.93 9.10 -4.90
CA ALA A 91 7.40 9.50 -6.21
C ALA A 91 8.44 9.40 -7.33
N ASP A 92 9.70 9.76 -7.05
CA ASP A 92 10.83 9.63 -7.96
C ASP A 92 11.35 8.18 -8.10
N GLY A 93 10.88 7.27 -7.24
CA GLY A 93 11.27 5.87 -7.19
C GLY A 93 12.63 5.59 -6.56
N SER A 94 13.33 6.61 -6.05
CA SER A 94 14.70 6.49 -5.54
C SER A 94 14.80 5.84 -4.15
N SER A 95 13.71 5.80 -3.39
CA SER A 95 13.68 5.21 -2.05
C SER A 95 12.36 4.49 -1.77
N LEU A 96 12.40 3.65 -0.74
CA LEU A 96 11.20 3.12 -0.09
C LEU A 96 11.20 3.46 1.39
N MET A 97 10.00 3.53 1.95
CA MET A 97 9.72 3.44 3.37
C MET A 97 8.80 2.25 3.59
N ALA A 98 9.06 1.48 4.63
CA ALA A 98 8.29 0.31 5.01
C ALA A 98 8.08 0.28 6.52
N ILE A 99 7.11 -0.52 6.95
CA ILE A 99 6.83 -0.82 8.35
C ILE A 99 7.08 -2.30 8.61
N THR A 100 7.45 -2.62 9.85
CA THR A 100 7.56 -4.00 10.32
C THR A 100 6.52 -4.32 11.38
N ASP A 101 6.10 -5.58 11.44
CA ASP A 101 5.27 -6.17 12.48
C ASP A 101 5.91 -6.09 13.89
N THR A 102 7.16 -5.64 13.99
CA THR A 102 7.90 -5.45 15.24
C THR A 102 7.98 -3.99 15.68
N GLY A 103 7.33 -3.07 14.94
CA GLY A 103 7.17 -1.67 15.32
C GLY A 103 8.36 -0.80 14.90
N TYR A 104 8.98 -1.11 13.76
CA TYR A 104 10.04 -0.31 13.17
C TYR A 104 9.60 0.32 11.84
N TRP A 105 10.06 1.55 11.61
CA TRP A 105 10.26 2.09 10.28
C TRP A 105 11.49 1.45 9.64
N LEU A 106 11.41 1.18 8.35
CA LEU A 106 12.53 0.76 7.51
C LEU A 106 12.59 1.68 6.29
N THR A 107 13.72 2.32 6.02
CA THR A 107 13.95 3.02 4.76
C THR A 107 15.13 2.43 4.00
N ALA A 108 15.10 2.53 2.68
CA ALA A 108 16.21 2.11 1.83
C ALA A 108 16.20 2.85 0.50
N SER A 109 17.38 3.03 -0.09
CA SER A 109 17.53 3.50 -1.47
C SER A 109 17.34 2.36 -2.47
N LEU A 110 16.69 2.67 -3.60
CA LEU A 110 16.43 1.75 -4.70
C LEU A 110 17.34 2.07 -5.89
N MET A 111 17.87 1.02 -6.52
CA MET A 111 18.77 1.11 -7.66
C MET A 111 18.12 0.46 -8.88
N TYR A 112 18.34 1.07 -10.05
CA TYR A 112 17.75 0.60 -11.31
C TYR A 112 18.79 0.53 -12.42
N GLU A 113 18.66 -0.48 -13.27
CA GLU A 113 19.38 -0.61 -14.53
C GLU A 113 18.36 -0.74 -15.66
N ALA A 114 18.42 0.16 -16.65
CA ALA A 114 17.48 0.17 -17.78
C ALA A 114 15.98 0.10 -17.38
N ASN A 115 15.58 0.82 -16.32
CA ASN A 115 14.23 0.80 -15.72
C ASN A 115 13.82 -0.53 -15.04
N THR A 116 14.79 -1.40 -14.74
CA THR A 116 14.58 -2.64 -14.00
C THR A 116 15.17 -2.49 -12.60
N LEU A 117 14.44 -2.90 -11.56
CA LEU A 117 14.92 -2.94 -10.19
C LEU A 117 16.14 -3.87 -10.10
N SER A 118 17.30 -3.31 -9.79
CA SER A 118 18.59 -4.00 -9.85
C SER A 118 19.29 -4.09 -8.49
N GLY A 119 18.91 -3.27 -7.51
CA GLY A 119 19.51 -3.30 -6.19
C GLY A 119 18.81 -2.44 -5.15
N ILE A 120 19.27 -2.61 -3.90
CA ILE A 120 18.80 -1.88 -2.72
C ILE A 120 20.01 -1.54 -1.84
N GLY A 121 19.99 -0.39 -1.18
CA GLY A 121 21.11 0.10 -0.37
C GLY A 121 20.68 1.09 0.71
N SER A 122 21.63 1.55 1.52
CA SER A 122 21.41 2.58 2.55
C SER A 122 20.24 2.27 3.49
N LEU A 123 20.12 1.00 3.89
CA LEU A 123 19.02 0.55 4.74
C LEU A 123 19.15 1.19 6.12
N THR A 124 18.06 1.78 6.60
CA THR A 124 17.97 2.39 7.92
C THR A 124 16.75 1.87 8.65
N LEU A 125 16.92 1.52 9.91
CA LEU A 125 15.83 1.12 10.81
C LEU A 125 15.68 2.14 11.94
N ALA A 126 14.43 2.45 12.29
CA ALA A 126 14.13 3.33 13.41
C ALA A 126 12.85 2.88 14.14
N PRO A 127 12.81 2.94 15.47
CA PRO A 127 11.61 2.57 16.21
C PRO A 127 10.44 3.52 15.91
N MET A 128 9.23 2.99 15.82
CA MET A 128 8.02 3.81 15.81
C MET A 128 7.71 4.29 17.23
N LEU A 129 7.20 5.52 17.35
CA LEU A 129 6.84 6.12 18.64
C LEU A 129 5.32 6.14 18.85
N ASP A 130 4.88 6.01 20.09
CA ASP A 130 3.51 6.20 20.51
C ASP A 130 3.18 7.70 20.73
N PRO A 131 1.93 8.07 21.10
CA PRO A 131 1.56 9.46 21.32
C PRO A 131 2.32 10.16 22.46
N ASP A 132 2.87 9.38 23.40
CA ASP A 132 3.67 9.84 24.53
C ASP A 132 5.19 9.85 24.21
N GLY A 133 5.56 9.59 22.95
CA GLY A 133 6.94 9.54 22.48
C GLY A 133 7.71 8.30 22.93
N GLN A 134 7.03 7.26 23.41
CA GLN A 134 7.67 6.00 23.79
C GLN A 134 7.76 5.07 22.60
N SER A 135 8.88 4.36 22.48
CA SER A 135 9.05 3.35 21.44
C SER A 135 8.05 2.21 21.61
N VAL A 136 7.37 1.83 20.53
CA VAL A 136 6.56 0.60 20.46
C VAL A 136 7.36 -0.60 19.93
N ALA A 137 8.61 -0.39 19.52
CA ALA A 137 9.45 -1.41 18.93
C ALA A 137 9.70 -2.58 19.90
N GLY A 138 9.59 -3.80 19.39
CA GLY A 138 9.74 -5.03 20.18
C GLY A 138 8.59 -5.31 21.16
N ASN A 139 7.64 -4.40 21.33
CA ASN A 139 6.43 -4.62 22.11
C ASN A 139 5.31 -5.09 21.19
N LYS A 140 5.17 -6.40 20.98
CA LYS A 140 4.17 -6.97 20.07
C LYS A 140 2.73 -6.51 20.31
N ARG A 141 2.34 -6.13 21.54
CA ARG A 141 0.98 -5.60 21.79
C ARG A 141 0.75 -4.21 21.20
N GLN A 142 1.82 -3.43 21.02
CA GLN A 142 1.76 -2.06 20.54
C GLN A 142 2.38 -1.88 19.16
N GLY A 143 3.36 -2.68 18.77
CA GLY A 143 4.15 -2.53 17.56
C GLY A 143 3.82 -3.50 16.42
N ASP A 144 2.79 -4.35 16.53
CA ASP A 144 2.27 -5.15 15.39
C ASP A 144 1.67 -4.18 14.38
N ALA A 145 2.48 -3.67 13.44
CA ALA A 145 2.06 -2.76 12.38
C ALA A 145 1.80 -3.57 11.11
N GLU A 146 0.65 -3.37 10.47
CA GLU A 146 0.17 -4.26 9.40
C GLU A 146 0.09 -3.59 8.03
N ALA A 147 -0.39 -2.34 7.96
CA ALA A 147 -0.55 -1.63 6.68
C ALA A 147 -0.16 -0.16 6.80
N MET A 148 0.23 0.46 5.67
CA MET A 148 0.54 1.89 5.63
C MET A 148 0.06 2.58 4.35
N THR A 149 -0.36 3.84 4.47
CA THR A 149 -0.67 4.70 3.31
C THR A 149 -0.27 6.15 3.57
N LEU A 150 0.14 6.85 2.52
CA LEU A 150 0.33 8.30 2.55
C LEU A 150 -1.04 8.99 2.51
N LEU A 151 -1.31 9.87 3.47
CA LEU A 151 -2.53 10.66 3.53
C LEU A 151 -2.40 11.92 2.65
N ALA A 152 -3.54 12.51 2.29
CA ALA A 152 -3.60 13.73 1.50
C ALA A 152 -2.91 14.95 2.16
N ASP A 153 -2.71 14.92 3.48
CA ASP A 153 -2.00 15.96 4.23
C ASP A 153 -0.49 15.69 4.41
N GLY A 154 0.03 14.63 3.79
CA GLY A 154 1.45 14.26 3.84
C GLY A 154 1.85 13.34 5.00
N ARG A 155 0.96 13.12 5.98
CA ARG A 155 1.23 12.18 7.06
C ARG A 155 1.11 10.74 6.58
N ILE A 156 1.79 9.81 7.24
CA ILE A 156 1.69 8.38 6.98
C ILE A 156 0.74 7.77 8.00
N ALA A 157 -0.37 7.20 7.53
CA ALA A 157 -1.25 6.39 8.37
C ALA A 157 -0.73 4.95 8.43
N VAL A 158 -0.74 4.36 9.63
CA VAL A 158 -0.32 2.98 9.89
C VAL A 158 -1.39 2.27 10.73
N SER A 159 -1.82 1.08 10.30
CA SER A 159 -2.69 0.21 11.09
C SER A 159 -1.86 -0.67 12.02
N PHE A 160 -2.42 -0.97 13.19
CA PHE A 160 -1.81 -1.88 14.16
C PHE A 160 -2.78 -2.95 14.60
N GLU A 161 -2.24 -4.13 14.91
CA GLU A 161 -2.96 -5.28 15.46
C GLU A 161 -2.70 -5.47 16.98
N ARG A 162 -3.45 -6.40 17.60
CA ARG A 162 -3.60 -6.73 19.03
C ARG A 162 -4.24 -5.65 19.87
N ASN A 163 -3.83 -4.41 19.63
CA ASN A 163 -4.51 -3.21 20.06
C ASN A 163 -4.95 -2.47 18.79
N HIS A 164 -6.02 -2.99 18.17
CA HIS A 164 -6.51 -2.57 16.87
C HIS A 164 -6.75 -1.05 16.81
N ARG A 165 -5.95 -0.36 16.00
CA ARG A 165 -6.01 1.10 15.86
C ARG A 165 -5.30 1.54 14.59
N VAL A 166 -5.47 2.83 14.27
CA VAL A 166 -4.69 3.52 13.24
C VAL A 166 -4.05 4.75 13.85
N TRP A 167 -2.76 4.95 13.55
CA TRP A 167 -2.00 6.14 13.93
C TRP A 167 -1.45 6.82 12.68
N ALA A 168 -1.42 8.15 12.70
CA ALA A 168 -0.76 8.97 11.69
C ALA A 168 0.56 9.54 12.22
N TYR A 169 1.54 9.65 11.34
CA TYR A 169 2.89 10.13 11.63
C TYR A 169 3.32 11.20 10.62
N ASP A 170 3.80 12.33 11.10
CA ASP A 170 4.37 13.40 10.26
C ASP A 170 5.88 13.20 10.07
N VAL A 171 6.24 12.11 9.40
CA VAL A 171 7.65 11.73 9.19
C VAL A 171 8.38 12.74 8.29
N SER A 172 7.67 13.44 7.40
CA SER A 172 8.25 14.51 6.58
C SER A 172 8.76 15.68 7.40
N THR A 173 8.08 16.02 8.51
CA THR A 173 8.45 17.16 9.35
C THR A 173 9.37 16.76 10.49
N ASP A 174 9.05 15.67 11.19
CA ASP A 174 9.72 15.29 12.44
C ASP A 174 10.72 14.12 12.26
N GLY A 175 10.83 13.56 11.06
CA GLY A 175 11.61 12.35 10.81
C GLY A 175 11.11 11.17 11.66
N PHE A 176 12.02 10.31 12.10
CA PHE A 176 11.66 9.16 12.94
C PHE A 176 11.33 9.51 14.39
N GLU A 177 11.41 10.79 14.77
CA GLU A 177 10.93 11.27 16.08
C GLU A 177 9.44 11.66 16.04
N ALA A 178 8.77 11.52 14.89
CA ALA A 178 7.34 11.74 14.76
C ALA A 178 6.56 10.86 15.74
N THR A 179 5.75 11.49 16.59
CA THR A 179 4.87 10.77 17.53
C THR A 179 3.54 10.44 16.88
N ALA A 180 2.94 9.34 17.33
CA ALA A 180 1.67 8.87 16.80
C ALA A 180 0.52 9.84 17.07
N GLN A 181 -0.28 10.11 16.05
CA GLN A 181 -1.54 10.86 16.15
C GLN A 181 -2.73 9.91 15.87
N PRO A 182 -3.62 9.64 16.84
CA PRO A 182 -4.71 8.70 16.63
C PRO A 182 -5.70 9.09 15.52
N ILE A 183 -5.99 8.13 14.64
CA ILE A 183 -7.11 8.19 13.70
C ILE A 183 -8.21 7.26 14.22
N ILE A 184 -9.39 7.84 14.48
CA ILE A 184 -10.56 7.06 14.91
C ILE A 184 -11.24 6.47 13.67
N ILE A 185 -11.15 5.14 13.52
CA ILE A 185 -11.80 4.42 12.42
C ILE A 185 -13.26 4.16 12.74
N SER A 186 -13.52 3.34 13.76
CA SER A 186 -14.85 3.00 14.24
C SER A 186 -14.77 2.46 15.67
N PRO A 187 -15.77 2.71 16.53
CA PRO A 187 -15.87 2.04 17.83
C PRO A 187 -15.89 0.51 17.75
N ASP A 188 -16.36 -0.04 16.64
CA ASP A 188 -16.48 -1.48 16.39
C ASP A 188 -15.13 -2.15 16.08
N LEU A 189 -14.09 -1.37 15.76
CA LEU A 189 -12.77 -1.91 15.41
C LEU A 189 -12.15 -2.71 16.58
N LYS A 190 -12.46 -2.36 17.82
CA LYS A 190 -12.02 -3.10 19.01
C LYS A 190 -12.55 -4.54 19.06
N ASP A 191 -13.65 -4.81 18.36
CA ASP A 191 -14.34 -6.10 18.31
C ASP A 191 -13.91 -6.91 17.06
N ALA A 192 -12.97 -6.39 16.26
CA ALA A 192 -12.35 -7.13 15.18
C ALA A 192 -11.68 -8.41 15.70
N VAL A 193 -11.64 -9.42 14.85
CA VAL A 193 -11.04 -10.71 15.20
C VAL A 193 -9.54 -10.51 15.42
N ASN A 194 -9.06 -10.90 16.60
CA ASN A 194 -7.63 -10.83 16.91
C ASN A 194 -6.83 -11.72 15.93
N ASN A 195 -5.73 -11.20 15.40
CA ASN A 195 -4.91 -11.81 14.35
C ASN A 195 -5.59 -11.87 12.96
N LYS A 196 -6.58 -10.99 12.74
CA LYS A 196 -7.38 -10.79 11.52
C LYS A 196 -7.96 -9.36 11.48
N GLY A 197 -7.21 -8.42 12.06
CA GLY A 197 -7.54 -7.00 12.22
C GLY A 197 -7.46 -6.24 10.90
N LEU A 198 -7.06 -4.96 10.96
CA LEU A 198 -6.87 -4.13 9.76
C LEU A 198 -5.56 -4.49 9.06
N GLU A 199 -5.67 -4.99 7.83
CA GLU A 199 -4.54 -5.39 6.98
C GLU A 199 -4.32 -4.45 5.81
N ALA A 200 -5.28 -3.58 5.48
CA ALA A 200 -5.12 -2.70 4.33
C ALA A 200 -5.63 -1.30 4.63
N LEU A 201 -4.84 -0.31 4.20
CA LEU A 201 -5.16 1.10 4.25
C LEU A 201 -4.97 1.72 2.87
N ALA A 202 -5.92 2.54 2.41
CA ALA A 202 -5.76 3.33 1.20
C ALA A 202 -6.33 4.74 1.38
N SER A 203 -5.52 5.76 1.12
CA SER A 203 -6.00 7.14 1.03
C SER A 203 -6.68 7.36 -0.34
N LEU A 204 -7.98 7.65 -0.33
CA LEU A 204 -8.80 7.81 -1.54
C LEU A 204 -8.72 9.24 -2.13
N PRO A 205 -9.09 9.44 -3.41
CA PRO A 205 -9.02 10.76 -4.07
C PRO A 205 -9.85 11.87 -3.43
N ASP A 206 -10.91 11.51 -2.71
CA ASP A 206 -11.77 12.46 -1.98
C ASP A 206 -11.22 12.83 -0.59
N GLY A 207 -10.03 12.31 -0.23
CA GLY A 207 -9.38 12.51 1.06
C GLY A 207 -9.88 11.60 2.17
N SER A 208 -10.79 10.66 1.89
CA SER A 208 -11.20 9.64 2.86
C SER A 208 -10.18 8.50 2.93
N LEU A 209 -10.11 7.84 4.10
CA LEU A 209 -9.28 6.67 4.34
C LEU A 209 -10.16 5.42 4.24
N LEU A 210 -9.81 4.52 3.32
CA LEU A 210 -10.33 3.16 3.29
C LEU A 210 -9.49 2.29 4.23
N ALA A 211 -10.14 1.56 5.14
CA ALA A 211 -9.51 0.64 6.07
C ALA A 211 -10.22 -0.72 6.05
N MET A 212 -9.53 -1.78 5.66
CA MET A 212 -10.10 -3.12 5.47
C MET A 212 -9.47 -4.15 6.41
N THR A 213 -10.28 -5.10 6.87
CA THR A 213 -9.81 -6.21 7.72
C THR A 213 -9.34 -7.42 6.91
N GLU A 214 -8.50 -8.29 7.49
CA GLU A 214 -8.13 -9.58 6.87
C GLU A 214 -9.35 -10.52 6.79
N GLY A 215 -10.11 -10.59 7.90
CA GLY A 215 -10.98 -11.73 8.14
C GLY A 215 -12.08 -11.52 9.17
N THR A 216 -12.40 -10.25 9.51
CA THR A 216 -13.61 -9.96 10.26
C THR A 216 -14.81 -10.05 9.31
N MET A 217 -15.52 -11.17 9.34
CA MET A 217 -16.58 -11.46 8.38
C MET A 217 -17.90 -10.74 8.70
N VAL A 218 -18.53 -10.13 7.69
CA VAL A 218 -19.93 -9.64 7.76
C VAL A 218 -20.91 -10.57 7.05
N ALA A 219 -20.42 -11.41 6.14
CA ALA A 219 -21.14 -12.52 5.49
C ALA A 219 -20.16 -13.65 5.15
N GLU A 220 -20.63 -14.76 4.57
CA GLU A 220 -19.80 -15.95 4.27
C GLU A 220 -18.54 -15.64 3.45
N ASP A 221 -18.63 -14.74 2.47
CA ASP A 221 -17.54 -14.35 1.58
C ASP A 221 -17.22 -12.85 1.63
N GLN A 222 -17.57 -12.15 2.72
CA GLN A 222 -17.41 -10.69 2.82
C GLN A 222 -16.68 -10.29 4.09
N ILE A 223 -15.54 -9.62 3.93
CA ILE A 223 -14.75 -9.06 5.03
C ILE A 223 -15.13 -7.61 5.26
N LYS A 224 -15.11 -7.19 6.53
CA LYS A 224 -15.51 -5.87 7.00
C LYS A 224 -14.43 -4.84 6.70
N GLY A 225 -14.85 -3.61 6.46
CA GLY A 225 -14.01 -2.43 6.47
C GLY A 225 -14.79 -1.15 6.70
N TRP A 226 -14.09 -0.03 6.58
CA TRP A 226 -14.64 1.31 6.78
C TRP A 226 -14.05 2.30 5.78
N ARG A 227 -14.88 3.21 5.28
CA ARG A 227 -14.45 4.44 4.62
C ARG A 227 -14.62 5.60 5.59
N VAL A 228 -13.52 6.23 5.96
CA VAL A 228 -13.44 7.22 7.05
C VAL A 228 -13.12 8.58 6.46
N SER A 229 -14.01 9.54 6.65
CA SER A 229 -13.79 10.95 6.28
C SER A 229 -13.85 11.83 7.54
N SER A 230 -13.53 13.11 7.38
CA SER A 230 -13.71 14.10 8.46
C SER A 230 -15.18 14.30 8.85
N ALA A 231 -16.13 13.98 7.96
CA ALA A 231 -17.56 14.18 8.16
C ALA A 231 -18.28 12.94 8.71
N ALA A 232 -17.88 11.75 8.25
CA ALA A 232 -18.54 10.49 8.59
C ALA A 232 -17.63 9.27 8.35
N THR A 233 -17.93 8.19 9.08
CA THR A 233 -17.47 6.84 8.79
C THR A 233 -18.62 6.03 8.20
N ALA A 234 -18.39 5.35 7.08
CA ALA A 234 -19.30 4.37 6.50
C ALA A 234 -18.68 2.96 6.58
N GLU A 235 -19.49 1.97 6.94
CA GLU A 235 -19.08 0.57 6.81
C GLU A 235 -19.07 0.18 5.34
N VAL A 236 -18.04 -0.56 4.94
CA VAL A 236 -17.91 -1.17 3.62
C VAL A 236 -17.56 -2.64 3.78
N SER A 237 -17.70 -3.42 2.71
CA SER A 237 -17.22 -4.79 2.71
C SER A 237 -16.49 -5.10 1.41
N LEU A 238 -15.58 -6.07 1.46
CA LEU A 238 -14.87 -6.60 0.30
C LEU A 238 -15.22 -8.07 0.15
N ARG A 239 -15.49 -8.50 -1.08
CA ARG A 239 -15.64 -9.91 -1.37
C ARG A 239 -14.29 -10.62 -1.28
N ARG A 240 -14.21 -11.62 -0.40
CA ARG A 240 -13.07 -12.51 -0.23
C ARG A 240 -13.16 -13.67 -1.21
N ILE A 241 -12.10 -13.89 -1.98
CA ILE A 241 -11.99 -15.03 -2.90
C ILE A 241 -11.10 -16.09 -2.29
N ALA A 242 -11.71 -17.07 -1.63
CA ALA A 242 -10.99 -18.22 -1.08
C ALA A 242 -10.13 -18.91 -2.17
N PRO A 243 -8.93 -19.40 -1.83
CA PRO A 243 -8.34 -19.48 -0.49
C PRO A 243 -7.45 -18.27 -0.12
N PHE A 244 -7.64 -17.11 -0.73
CA PHE A 244 -6.81 -15.93 -0.49
C PHE A 244 -7.42 -15.00 0.58
N ASP A 245 -6.54 -14.40 1.36
CA ASP A 245 -6.79 -13.41 2.40
C ASP A 245 -6.17 -12.07 1.99
N LEU A 246 -6.85 -10.97 2.32
CA LEU A 246 -6.38 -9.62 2.00
C LEU A 246 -5.17 -9.26 2.86
N THR A 247 -4.14 -8.68 2.25
CA THR A 247 -2.92 -8.26 2.96
C THR A 247 -2.57 -6.80 2.76
N ASP A 248 -2.98 -6.17 1.66
CA ASP A 248 -2.80 -4.73 1.45
C ASP A 248 -3.65 -4.21 0.28
N ILE A 249 -3.79 -2.89 0.16
CA ILE A 249 -4.49 -2.20 -0.93
C ILE A 249 -3.70 -0.96 -1.34
N ALA A 250 -3.49 -0.77 -2.65
CA ALA A 250 -2.93 0.47 -3.19
C ALA A 250 -3.87 1.15 -4.20
N LEU A 251 -3.84 2.48 -4.24
CA LEU A 251 -4.64 3.29 -5.15
C LEU A 251 -3.90 3.53 -6.47
N LEU A 252 -4.56 3.24 -7.60
CA LEU A 252 -4.09 3.60 -8.93
C LEU A 252 -4.35 5.07 -9.25
N PRO A 253 -3.60 5.68 -10.19
CA PRO A 253 -3.87 7.04 -10.66
C PRO A 253 -5.27 7.24 -11.25
N SER A 254 -5.91 6.17 -11.73
CA SER A 254 -7.29 6.19 -12.21
C SER A 254 -8.33 6.31 -11.10
N GLY A 255 -7.95 6.10 -9.84
CA GLY A 255 -8.85 5.95 -8.69
C GLY A 255 -9.27 4.51 -8.41
N ASP A 256 -8.90 3.56 -9.27
CA ASP A 256 -9.12 2.13 -9.03
C ASP A 256 -8.22 1.64 -7.89
N LEU A 257 -8.62 0.57 -7.21
CA LEU A 257 -7.81 -0.06 -6.17
C LEU A 257 -7.15 -1.33 -6.71
N LEU A 258 -5.90 -1.56 -6.32
CA LEU A 258 -5.27 -2.87 -6.41
C LEU A 258 -5.25 -3.52 -5.03
N THR A 259 -5.90 -4.67 -4.88
CA THR A 259 -5.72 -5.51 -3.70
C THR A 259 -4.50 -6.40 -3.88
N LEU A 260 -3.74 -6.61 -2.82
CA LEU A 260 -2.81 -7.73 -2.69
C LEU A 260 -3.43 -8.74 -1.73
N GLU A 261 -3.46 -10.00 -2.17
CA GLU A 261 -4.07 -11.06 -1.40
C GLU A 261 -3.18 -12.30 -1.45
N ARG A 262 -2.99 -12.95 -0.30
CA ARG A 262 -2.10 -14.10 -0.16
C ARG A 262 -2.85 -15.33 0.28
N ARG A 263 -2.26 -16.50 0.01
CA ARG A 263 -2.67 -17.76 0.62
C ARG A 263 -1.44 -18.46 1.16
N PHE A 264 -1.60 -19.09 2.31
CA PHE A 264 -0.61 -20.00 2.86
C PHE A 264 -1.29 -21.29 3.33
N SER A 265 -0.75 -22.43 2.93
CA SER A 265 -1.15 -23.72 3.49
C SER A 265 0.00 -24.72 3.41
N THR A 266 0.08 -25.62 4.39
CA THR A 266 1.12 -26.66 4.43
C THR A 266 1.09 -27.60 3.23
N LEU A 267 -0.09 -27.86 2.66
CA LEU A 267 -0.26 -28.75 1.50
C LEU A 267 -0.30 -28.00 0.16
N GLY A 268 -0.83 -26.78 0.13
CA GLY A 268 -1.01 -26.00 -1.09
C GLY A 268 0.09 -24.96 -1.36
N GLY A 269 1.06 -24.81 -0.44
CA GLY A 269 2.14 -23.83 -0.54
C GLY A 269 1.67 -22.39 -0.38
N VAL A 270 2.59 -21.47 -0.71
CA VAL A 270 2.33 -20.03 -0.82
C VAL A 270 1.67 -19.68 -2.15
N GLY A 271 0.90 -18.60 -2.17
CA GLY A 271 0.42 -17.99 -3.40
C GLY A 271 0.01 -16.55 -3.16
N ALA A 272 0.04 -15.75 -4.23
CA ALA A 272 -0.39 -14.36 -4.21
C ALA A 272 -1.34 -14.11 -5.40
N GLN A 273 -2.25 -13.17 -5.22
CA GLN A 273 -3.05 -12.61 -6.29
C GLN A 273 -3.17 -11.09 -6.14
N ILE A 274 -3.35 -10.42 -7.27
CA ILE A 274 -3.68 -9.00 -7.32
C ILE A 274 -5.01 -8.87 -8.04
N ARG A 275 -5.97 -8.16 -7.45
CA ARG A 275 -7.22 -7.79 -8.13
C ARG A 275 -7.31 -6.30 -8.35
N ARG A 276 -8.05 -5.90 -9.38
CA ARG A 276 -8.41 -4.53 -9.63
C ARG A 276 -9.88 -4.31 -9.31
N ILE A 277 -10.15 -3.43 -8.36
CA ILE A 277 -11.49 -2.98 -8.01
C ILE A 277 -11.67 -1.61 -8.64
N LYS A 278 -12.74 -1.45 -9.43
CA LYS A 278 -13.03 -0.18 -10.10
C LYS A 278 -13.46 0.88 -9.08
N ALA A 279 -13.11 2.13 -9.35
CA ALA A 279 -13.39 3.26 -8.45
C ALA A 279 -14.89 3.44 -8.16
N ASP A 280 -15.76 3.15 -9.13
CA ASP A 280 -17.22 3.25 -9.01
C ASP A 280 -17.81 2.26 -8.00
N ALA A 281 -17.19 1.09 -7.81
CA ALA A 281 -17.61 0.10 -6.82
C ALA A 281 -17.65 0.66 -5.37
N LEU A 282 -16.86 1.70 -5.07
CA LEU A 282 -16.88 2.39 -3.77
C LEU A 282 -18.17 3.17 -3.50
N GLU A 283 -18.96 3.45 -4.54
CA GLU A 283 -20.19 4.25 -4.47
C GLU A 283 -21.47 3.42 -4.60
N GLU A 284 -21.36 2.13 -4.98
CA GLU A 284 -22.52 1.27 -5.27
C GLU A 284 -23.21 0.70 -4.01
N GLY A 285 -22.52 0.74 -2.86
CA GLY A 285 -23.00 0.14 -1.60
C GLY A 285 -23.07 -1.39 -1.60
N ALA A 286 -22.66 -2.04 -2.69
CA ALA A 286 -22.40 -3.47 -2.76
C ALA A 286 -21.01 -3.79 -2.16
N PRO A 287 -20.73 -5.05 -1.79
CA PRO A 287 -19.37 -5.47 -1.46
C PRO A 287 -18.43 -5.17 -2.62
N LEU A 288 -17.28 -4.57 -2.33
CA LEU A 288 -16.21 -4.36 -3.30
C LEU A 288 -15.82 -5.71 -3.92
N ASP A 289 -15.71 -5.75 -5.24
CA ASP A 289 -15.26 -6.91 -5.99
C ASP A 289 -14.59 -6.45 -7.28
N GLY A 290 -13.78 -7.31 -7.90
CA GLY A 290 -12.94 -6.90 -9.00
C GLY A 290 -12.26 -8.04 -9.73
N ASP A 291 -11.74 -7.72 -10.92
CA ASP A 291 -11.09 -8.68 -11.79
C ASP A 291 -9.69 -9.04 -11.27
N ILE A 292 -9.33 -10.31 -11.38
CA ILE A 292 -7.98 -10.79 -11.04
C ILE A 292 -7.01 -10.31 -12.12
N LEU A 293 -6.03 -9.48 -11.77
CA LEU A 293 -4.96 -9.06 -12.69
C LEU A 293 -3.83 -10.08 -12.76
N TYR A 294 -3.50 -10.64 -11.59
CA TYR A 294 -2.44 -11.62 -11.44
C TYR A 294 -2.85 -12.67 -10.42
N ARG A 295 -2.47 -13.92 -10.69
CA ARG A 295 -2.47 -15.00 -9.71
C ARG A 295 -1.23 -15.85 -9.92
N SER A 296 -0.45 -16.01 -8.87
CA SER A 296 0.79 -16.79 -8.89
C SER A 296 0.53 -18.24 -9.29
N THR A 297 1.41 -18.79 -10.11
CA THR A 297 1.47 -20.23 -10.43
C THR A 297 2.60 -20.91 -9.67
N ALA A 298 2.60 -22.25 -9.64
CA ALA A 298 3.62 -23.02 -8.91
C ALA A 298 5.06 -22.83 -9.43
N GLY A 299 5.25 -22.31 -10.65
CA GLY A 299 6.57 -22.02 -11.22
C GLY A 299 7.10 -20.63 -10.89
N GLN A 300 6.28 -19.76 -10.29
CA GLN A 300 6.66 -18.39 -9.99
C GLN A 300 7.17 -18.26 -8.55
N THR A 301 8.20 -17.43 -8.38
CA THR A 301 8.82 -17.17 -7.09
C THR A 301 8.01 -16.15 -6.32
N VAL A 302 7.07 -16.66 -5.53
CA VAL A 302 6.36 -15.88 -4.51
C VAL A 302 6.69 -16.40 -3.11
N ASP A 303 6.30 -15.62 -2.10
CA ASP A 303 6.49 -15.90 -0.68
C ASP A 303 5.25 -15.37 0.07
N ASN A 304 5.35 -15.08 1.36
CA ASN A 304 4.28 -14.43 2.14
C ASN A 304 4.17 -12.93 1.76
N MET A 305 3.61 -12.64 0.59
CA MET A 305 3.43 -11.28 0.07
C MET A 305 2.47 -10.50 0.96
N GLU A 306 2.94 -9.40 1.55
CA GLU A 306 2.14 -8.61 2.51
C GLU A 306 1.83 -7.21 1.96
N GLY A 307 2.83 -6.45 1.50
CA GLY A 307 2.63 -5.05 1.09
C GLY A 307 2.63 -4.80 -0.43
N ILE A 308 1.86 -3.80 -0.87
CA ILE A 308 1.79 -3.32 -2.26
C ILE A 308 1.90 -1.79 -2.34
N SER A 309 2.69 -1.29 -3.28
CA SER A 309 2.83 0.16 -3.51
C SER A 309 2.75 0.49 -4.99
N ILE A 310 2.16 1.64 -5.31
CA ILE A 310 1.99 2.14 -6.67
C ILE A 310 2.68 3.49 -6.79
N ARG A 311 3.43 3.67 -7.89
CA ARG A 311 3.89 5.01 -8.30
C ARG A 311 3.71 5.23 -9.79
N THR A 312 3.59 6.49 -10.16
CA THR A 312 3.59 6.92 -11.57
C THR A 312 4.91 7.63 -11.86
N ALA A 313 5.66 7.13 -12.82
CA ALA A 313 6.90 7.77 -13.25
C ALA A 313 6.63 9.06 -14.03
N PRO A 314 7.62 9.97 -14.16
CA PRO A 314 7.46 11.22 -14.90
C PRO A 314 7.06 11.05 -16.38
N ASP A 315 7.32 9.89 -16.97
CA ASP A 315 6.93 9.54 -18.33
C ASP A 315 5.51 8.94 -18.45
N GLY A 316 4.77 8.87 -17.34
CA GLY A 316 3.40 8.37 -17.27
C GLY A 316 3.27 6.86 -17.06
N ARG A 317 4.38 6.11 -16.99
CA ARG A 317 4.32 4.67 -16.68
C ARG A 317 3.92 4.42 -15.24
N THR A 318 3.06 3.44 -15.00
CA THR A 318 2.65 3.00 -13.66
C THR A 318 3.47 1.79 -13.24
N PHE A 319 4.11 1.89 -12.08
CA PHE A 319 4.88 0.80 -11.50
C PHE A 319 4.21 0.30 -10.21
N VAL A 320 4.16 -1.02 -10.07
CA VAL A 320 3.62 -1.73 -8.91
C VAL A 320 4.77 -2.44 -8.21
N TYR A 321 4.92 -2.19 -6.92
CA TYR A 321 5.91 -2.83 -6.06
C TYR A 321 5.20 -3.75 -5.09
N VAL A 322 5.75 -4.93 -4.87
CA VAL A 322 5.20 -5.92 -3.93
C VAL A 322 6.32 -6.39 -3.02
N VAL A 323 6.06 -6.44 -1.71
CA VAL A 323 7.02 -6.94 -0.71
C VAL A 323 6.47 -8.18 -0.01
N SER A 324 7.35 -9.10 0.39
CA SER A 324 6.98 -10.21 1.26
C SER A 324 7.60 -10.09 2.65
N ASP A 325 6.86 -10.62 3.61
CA ASP A 325 7.29 -10.84 4.97
C ASP A 325 8.01 -12.19 5.11
N ASP A 326 9.15 -12.18 5.79
CA ASP A 326 9.88 -13.39 6.14
C ASP A 326 9.41 -14.05 7.44
N ASN A 327 8.51 -13.42 8.20
CA ASN A 327 8.04 -13.86 9.53
C ASN A 327 9.20 -14.21 10.49
N PHE A 328 10.40 -13.68 10.28
CA PHE A 328 11.63 -14.11 10.95
C PHE A 328 11.88 -15.65 10.87
N ASN A 329 11.37 -16.28 9.80
CA ASN A 329 11.44 -17.71 9.56
C ASN A 329 12.48 -18.02 8.46
N PRO A 330 13.45 -18.92 8.70
CA PRO A 330 14.49 -19.24 7.72
C PRO A 330 13.98 -19.87 6.41
N LEU A 331 12.71 -20.29 6.35
CA LEU A 331 12.09 -20.84 5.14
C LEU A 331 11.45 -19.77 4.24
N GLN A 332 11.20 -18.58 4.77
CA GLN A 332 10.60 -17.46 4.06
C GLN A 332 11.68 -16.42 3.74
N ARG A 333 11.37 -15.51 2.82
CA ARG A 333 12.32 -14.50 2.34
C ARG A 333 11.64 -13.15 2.24
N THR A 334 12.39 -12.10 2.52
CA THR A 334 12.02 -10.74 2.13
C THR A 334 12.29 -10.56 0.64
N LEU A 335 11.22 -10.58 -0.15
CA LEU A 335 11.23 -10.30 -1.58
C LEU A 335 10.79 -8.86 -1.80
N LEU A 336 11.41 -8.17 -2.76
CA LEU A 336 10.90 -6.92 -3.33
C LEU A 336 10.75 -7.13 -4.83
N LEU A 337 9.54 -7.10 -5.34
CA LEU A 337 9.21 -7.29 -6.75
C LEU A 337 8.71 -5.98 -7.35
N MET A 338 9.06 -5.72 -8.60
CA MET A 338 8.60 -4.56 -9.35
C MET A 338 7.96 -5.01 -10.66
N PHE A 339 6.84 -4.39 -11.00
CA PHE A 339 6.09 -4.61 -12.24
C PHE A 339 5.76 -3.27 -12.89
N GLU A 340 5.67 -3.25 -14.22
CA GLU A 340 5.01 -2.18 -14.97
C GLU A 340 3.58 -2.61 -15.29
N LEU A 341 2.60 -1.80 -14.87
CA LEU A 341 1.21 -1.99 -15.22
C LEU A 341 0.96 -1.31 -16.57
N HIS A 342 0.52 -2.10 -17.54
CA HIS A 342 0.01 -1.60 -18.81
C HIS A 342 -1.50 -1.76 -18.85
N GLU A 343 -2.17 -0.67 -19.18
CA GLU A 343 -3.58 -0.71 -19.55
C GLU A 343 -3.71 -1.34 -20.94
N GLY A 344 -4.64 -2.28 -21.08
CA GLY A 344 -5.06 -2.80 -22.38
C GLY A 344 -5.89 -1.77 -23.12
N ALA A 345 -5.97 -1.90 -24.46
CA ALA A 345 -6.96 -1.15 -25.21
C ALA A 345 -8.35 -1.56 -24.71
N THR A 346 -9.15 -0.59 -24.23
CA THR A 346 -10.55 -0.82 -23.89
C THR A 346 -11.23 -1.47 -25.09
N PRO A 347 -11.88 -2.65 -24.95
CA PRO A 347 -12.67 -3.19 -26.05
C PRO A 347 -13.73 -2.16 -26.43
N ASN A 348 -13.71 -1.69 -27.68
CA ASN A 348 -14.74 -0.83 -28.26
C ASN A 348 -16.12 -1.50 -28.22
#